data_AF-A0A4R0NHT6-F1
#
_entry.id   AF-A0A4R0NHT6-F1
#
_cell.length_a   1.000
_cell.length_b   1.000
_cell.length_c   1.000
_cell.angle_alpha   90.00
_cell.angle_beta   90.00
_cell.angle_gamma   90.00
#
_symmetry.space_group_name_H-M   'P 1'
#
loop_
_entity.id
_entity.type
_entity.pdbx_description
1 polymer ?
#
loop_
_entity_poly.entity_id
_entity_poly.type
_entity_poly.pdbx_seq_one_letter_code
_entity_poly.pdbx_strand_id
1 'polypeptide(L)'
;MTGYLILDYLLTLLHLLIVGFNLLGWIWPATRRAHFIVVVVTASCWLLLGIWYGIGYCPLTDWQWQLKEHLGEQGLPNSFIKYMVDKVSPVAVYSDTIDTLTAGGFAIAAFMSVYLNFFRKKKRK
;
A
#
# COMPACT_ATOMS: atom_id res chain seq x y z
N MET A 1 -22.33 -7.07 13.99
CA MET A 1 -21.60 -5.80 14.23
C MET A 1 -20.19 -6.03 14.75
N THR A 2 -19.95 -6.84 15.78
CA THR A 2 -18.59 -7.14 16.29
C THR A 2 -17.65 -7.79 15.28
N GLY A 3 -18.14 -8.72 14.45
CA GLY A 3 -17.30 -9.37 13.41
C GLY A 3 -16.73 -8.40 12.36
N TYR A 4 -17.52 -7.40 11.93
CA TYR A 4 -17.08 -6.41 10.95
C TYR A 4 -16.02 -5.46 11.50
N LEU A 5 -16.10 -5.12 12.79
CA LEU A 5 -15.06 -4.31 13.45
C LEU A 5 -13.72 -5.05 13.52
N ILE A 6 -13.75 -6.35 13.88
CA ILE A 6 -12.52 -7.17 13.89
C ILE A 6 -11.89 -7.21 12.49
N LEU A 7 -12.72 -7.36 11.45
CA LEU A 7 -12.24 -7.41 10.08
C LEU A 7 -11.67 -6.05 9.62
N ASP A 8 -12.28 -4.93 10.00
CA ASP A 8 -11.73 -3.59 9.72
C ASP A 8 -10.34 -3.40 10.34
N TYR A 9 -10.17 -3.77 11.62
CA TYR A 9 -8.86 -3.71 12.29
C TYR A 9 -7.84 -4.64 11.65
N LEU A 10 -8.24 -5.87 11.30
CA LEU A 10 -7.35 -6.82 10.63
C LEU A 10 -6.91 -6.32 9.26
N LEU A 11 -7.83 -5.78 8.46
CA LEU A 11 -7.51 -5.21 7.15
C LEU A 11 -6.60 -4.00 7.29
N THR A 12 -6.88 -3.09 8.24
CA THR A 12 -6.03 -1.93 8.53
C THR A 12 -4.62 -2.38 8.89
N LEU A 13 -4.49 -3.34 9.79
CA LEU A 13 -3.19 -3.86 10.22
C LEU A 13 -2.45 -4.53 9.05
N LEU A 14 -3.13 -5.38 8.29
CA LEU A 14 -2.55 -6.04 7.12
C LEU A 14 -2.09 -5.04 6.07
N HIS A 15 -2.89 -4.02 5.78
CA HIS A 15 -2.56 -2.97 4.82
C HIS A 15 -1.32 -2.19 5.26
N LEU A 16 -1.27 -1.82 6.54
CA LEU A 16 -0.15 -1.08 7.12
C LEU A 16 1.13 -1.92 7.15
N LEU A 17 1.03 -3.22 7.41
CA LEU A 17 2.13 -4.17 7.29
C LEU A 17 2.64 -4.27 5.85
N ILE A 18 1.75 -4.33 4.85
CA ILE A 18 2.14 -4.38 3.43
C ILE A 18 2.87 -3.08 3.02
N VAL A 19 2.32 -1.92 3.38
CA VAL A 19 2.94 -0.62 3.08
C VAL A 19 4.29 -0.50 3.79
N GLY A 20 4.35 -0.80 5.09
CA GLY A 20 5.60 -0.78 5.86
C GLY A 20 6.64 -1.76 5.31
N PHE A 21 6.21 -2.96 4.90
CA PHE A 21 7.08 -3.94 4.28
C PHE A 21 7.57 -3.48 2.90
N ASN A 22 6.73 -2.87 2.06
CA ASN A 22 7.19 -2.26 0.81
C ASN A 22 8.20 -1.13 1.04
N LEU A 23 8.07 -0.35 2.12
CA LEU A 23 8.98 0.76 2.39
C LEU A 23 10.29 0.35 3.05
N LEU A 24 10.29 -0.70 3.89
CA LEU A 24 11.44 -1.09 4.73
C LEU A 24 12.00 -2.48 4.42
N GLY A 25 11.25 -3.33 3.70
CA GLY A 25 11.59 -4.73 3.47
C GLY A 25 12.82 -4.94 2.59
N TRP A 26 13.28 -3.92 1.89
CA TRP A 26 14.54 -3.92 1.11
C TRP A 26 15.80 -3.83 1.99
N ILE A 27 15.68 -3.32 3.23
CA ILE A 27 16.80 -3.12 4.16
C ILE A 27 17.44 -4.47 4.52
N TRP A 28 16.62 -5.46 4.92
CA TRP A 28 17.12 -6.76 5.34
C TRP A 28 17.49 -7.65 4.14
N PRO A 29 18.71 -8.23 4.08
CA PRO A 29 19.11 -9.10 2.98
C PRO A 29 18.28 -10.39 2.88
N ALA A 30 17.79 -10.92 4.00
CA ALA A 30 16.95 -12.12 4.04
C ALA A 30 15.56 -11.89 3.44
N THR A 31 14.98 -10.70 3.63
CA THR A 31 13.62 -10.36 3.17
C THR A 31 13.58 -9.86 1.73
N ARG A 32 14.70 -9.62 1.06
CA ARG A 32 14.73 -9.04 -0.31
C ARG A 32 13.93 -9.82 -1.35
N ARG A 33 13.91 -11.15 -1.28
CA ARG A 33 13.11 -11.97 -2.20
C ARG A 33 11.61 -11.79 -1.94
N ALA A 34 11.21 -11.85 -0.67
CA ALA A 34 9.83 -11.61 -0.27
C ALA A 34 9.39 -10.18 -0.60
N HIS A 35 10.24 -9.18 -0.33
CA HIS A 35 10.04 -7.79 -0.70
C HIS A 35 9.77 -7.63 -2.20
N PHE A 36 10.59 -8.25 -3.05
CA PHE A 36 10.38 -8.20 -4.49
C PHE A 36 9.03 -8.80 -4.90
N ILE A 37 8.62 -9.93 -4.31
CA ILE A 37 7.30 -10.52 -4.57
C ILE A 37 6.19 -9.55 -4.17
N VAL A 38 6.26 -8.97 -2.97
CA VAL A 38 5.25 -8.03 -2.47
C VAL A 38 5.18 -6.77 -3.35
N VAL A 39 6.32 -6.22 -3.76
CA VAL A 39 6.39 -5.10 -4.72
C VAL A 39 5.73 -5.48 -6.03
N VAL A 40 6.04 -6.65 -6.60
CA VAL A 40 5.46 -7.09 -7.88
C VAL A 40 3.95 -7.28 -7.76
N VAL A 41 3.47 -7.88 -6.67
CA VAL A 41 2.03 -8.03 -6.41
C VAL A 41 1.36 -6.66 -6.28
N THR A 42 1.97 -5.75 -5.52
CA THR A 42 1.44 -4.38 -5.33
C THR A 42 1.41 -3.62 -6.66
N ALA A 43 2.49 -3.67 -7.43
CA ALA A 43 2.58 -3.06 -8.75
C ALA A 43 1.58 -3.67 -9.72
N SER A 44 1.34 -4.99 -9.64
CA SER A 44 0.33 -5.66 -10.45
C SER A 44 -1.07 -5.20 -10.09
N CYS A 45 -1.39 -5.03 -8.81
CA CYS A 45 -2.66 -4.42 -8.40
C CYS A 45 -2.78 -2.99 -8.95
N TRP A 46 -1.75 -2.17 -8.79
CA TRP A 46 -1.78 -0.77 -9.24
C TRP A 46 -1.85 -0.61 -10.76
N LEU A 47 -1.16 -1.46 -11.53
CA LEU A 47 -1.09 -1.35 -12.98
C LEU A 47 -2.21 -2.14 -13.67
N LEU A 48 -2.49 -3.38 -13.25
CA LEU A 48 -3.52 -4.21 -13.89
C LEU A 48 -4.92 -3.76 -13.49
N LEU A 49 -5.17 -3.60 -12.18
CA LEU A 49 -6.47 -3.15 -11.70
C LEU A 49 -6.61 -1.63 -11.85
N GLY A 50 -5.51 -0.88 -11.80
CA GLY A 50 -5.59 0.57 -12.01
C GLY A 50 -5.95 1.00 -13.43
N ILE A 51 -5.84 0.13 -14.44
CA ILE A 51 -6.41 0.39 -15.78
C ILE A 51 -7.94 0.57 -15.70
N TRP A 52 -8.60 -0.12 -14.76
CA TRP A 52 -10.06 -0.10 -14.61
C TRP A 52 -10.51 0.84 -13.49
N TYR A 53 -9.80 0.84 -12.37
CA TYR A 53 -10.21 1.52 -11.13
C TYR A 53 -9.37 2.76 -10.79
N GLY A 54 -8.32 3.06 -11.56
CA GLY A 54 -7.42 4.21 -11.35
C GLY A 54 -6.03 3.83 -10.82
N ILE A 55 -5.02 4.61 -11.22
CA ILE A 55 -3.62 4.42 -10.78
C ILE A 55 -3.57 4.54 -9.26
N GLY A 56 -3.02 3.54 -8.57
CA GLY A 56 -2.99 3.52 -7.11
C GLY A 56 -3.98 2.55 -6.46
N TYR A 57 -4.85 1.93 -7.27
CA TYR A 57 -5.90 1.06 -6.75
C TYR A 57 -5.35 -0.14 -5.98
N CYS A 58 -5.89 -0.36 -4.77
CA CYS A 58 -5.59 -1.50 -3.93
C CYS A 58 -6.89 -2.25 -3.57
N PRO A 59 -7.02 -3.54 -3.92
CA PRO A 59 -8.24 -4.29 -3.64
C PRO A 59 -8.50 -4.46 -2.13
N LEU A 60 -7.46 -4.36 -1.28
CA LEU A 60 -7.64 -4.35 0.17
C LEU A 60 -8.36 -3.09 0.65
N THR A 61 -8.08 -1.92 0.05
CA THR A 61 -8.75 -0.67 0.40
C THR A 61 -10.22 -0.72 -0.02
N ASP A 62 -10.49 -1.24 -1.22
CA ASP A 62 -11.86 -1.40 -1.71
C ASP A 62 -12.70 -2.30 -0.80
N TRP A 63 -12.15 -3.46 -0.43
CA TRP A 63 -12.78 -4.35 0.55
C TRP A 63 -13.01 -3.63 1.88
N GLN A 64 -12.02 -2.89 2.36
CA GLN A 64 -12.14 -2.14 3.61
C GLN A 64 -13.23 -1.07 3.53
N TRP A 65 -13.40 -0.40 2.40
CA TRP A 65 -14.45 0.60 2.19
C TRP A 65 -15.83 -0.03 2.16
N GLN A 66 -15.98 -1.16 1.48
CA GLN A 66 -17.24 -1.92 1.55
C GLN A 66 -17.60 -2.24 3.00
N LEU A 67 -16.65 -2.71 3.83
CA LEU A 67 -16.90 -2.95 5.26
C LEU A 67 -17.30 -1.69 6.03
N LYS A 68 -16.62 -0.56 5.78
CA LYS A 68 -16.90 0.70 6.46
C LYS A 68 -18.25 1.30 6.06
N GLU A 69 -18.63 1.17 4.80
CA GLU A 69 -19.97 1.54 4.32
C GLU A 69 -21.05 0.71 5.01
N HIS A 70 -20.83 -0.61 5.18
CA HIS A 70 -21.73 -1.47 5.94
C HIS A 70 -21.79 -1.12 7.44
N LEU A 71 -20.74 -0.50 7.98
CA LEU A 71 -20.70 0.04 9.34
C LEU A 71 -21.33 1.45 9.44
N GLY A 72 -21.75 2.05 8.32
CA GLY A 72 -22.39 3.36 8.26
C GLY A 72 -21.43 4.55 8.12
N GLU A 73 -20.14 4.31 7.88
CA GLU A 73 -19.21 5.40 7.54
C GLU A 73 -19.40 5.83 6.08
N GLN A 74 -19.47 7.15 5.85
CA GLN A 74 -19.60 7.75 4.52
C GLN A 74 -18.53 8.82 4.30
N GLY A 75 -18.26 9.16 3.03
CA GLY A 75 -17.24 10.16 2.68
C GLY A 75 -15.80 9.64 2.79
N LEU A 76 -15.61 8.32 2.58
CA LEU A 76 -14.29 7.69 2.61
C LEU A 76 -13.43 8.21 1.44
N PRO A 77 -12.16 8.54 1.67
CA PRO A 77 -11.28 9.01 0.61
C PRO A 77 -10.88 7.87 -0.32
N ASN A 78 -10.48 8.20 -1.55
CA ASN A 78 -10.06 7.21 -2.54
C ASN A 78 -8.84 6.38 -2.13
N SER A 79 -7.99 6.88 -1.21
CA SER A 79 -6.78 6.18 -0.77
C SER A 79 -6.73 5.94 0.73
N PHE A 80 -6.25 4.74 1.10
CA PHE A 80 -6.08 4.34 2.49
C PHE A 80 -5.10 5.26 3.24
N ILE A 81 -4.02 5.69 2.57
CA ILE A 81 -3.04 6.60 3.20
C ILE A 81 -3.70 7.94 3.52
N LYS A 82 -4.54 8.48 2.63
CA LYS A 82 -5.31 9.69 2.94
C LYS A 82 -6.24 9.46 4.13
N TYR A 83 -6.97 8.35 4.17
CA TYR A 83 -7.83 8.03 5.31
C TYR A 83 -7.06 8.01 6.64
N MET A 84 -5.87 7.41 6.65
CA MET A 84 -4.99 7.40 7.82
C MET A 84 -4.48 8.81 8.17
N VAL A 85 -4.09 9.60 7.16
CA VAL A 85 -3.65 10.99 7.36
C VAL A 85 -4.77 11.83 7.93
N ASP A 86 -5.99 11.77 7.39
CA ASP A 86 -7.15 12.54 7.87
C ASP A 86 -7.57 12.11 9.30
N LYS A 87 -7.32 10.84 9.68
CA LYS A 87 -7.57 10.35 11.05
C LYS A 87 -6.51 10.81 12.06
N VAL A 88 -5.25 10.92 11.65
CA VAL A 88 -4.11 11.25 12.54
C VAL A 88 -3.83 12.75 12.57
N SER A 89 -4.02 13.43 11.45
CA SER A 89 -3.72 14.83 11.25
C SER A 89 -5.01 15.64 11.09
N PRO A 90 -5.16 16.77 11.80
CA PRO A 90 -6.25 17.70 11.57
C PRO A 90 -6.09 18.54 10.29
N VAL A 91 -4.99 18.37 9.55
CA VAL A 91 -4.69 19.14 8.34
C VAL A 91 -5.40 18.52 7.15
N ALA A 92 -6.24 19.31 6.47
CA ALA A 92 -6.88 18.91 5.21
C ALA A 92 -5.82 18.84 4.09
N VAL A 93 -5.26 17.65 3.87
CA VAL A 93 -4.32 17.42 2.75
C VAL A 93 -5.12 16.94 1.53
N TYR A 94 -4.86 17.54 0.37
CA TYR A 94 -5.47 17.11 -0.89
C TYR A 94 -5.08 15.66 -1.23
N SER A 95 -6.06 14.90 -1.73
CA SER A 95 -5.87 13.46 -2.03
C SER A 95 -4.79 13.24 -3.08
N ASP A 96 -4.77 14.08 -4.11
CA ASP A 96 -3.81 14.00 -5.21
C ASP A 96 -2.34 14.09 -4.74
N THR A 97 -2.07 14.92 -3.73
CA THR A 97 -0.73 15.05 -3.13
C THR A 97 -0.32 13.77 -2.41
N ILE A 98 -1.23 13.19 -1.62
CA ILE A 98 -0.96 11.95 -0.87
C ILE A 98 -0.77 10.77 -1.83
N ASP A 99 -1.59 10.71 -2.87
CA ASP A 99 -1.55 9.64 -3.87
C ASP A 99 -0.26 9.72 -4.68
N THR A 100 0.14 10.92 -5.10
CA THR A 100 1.42 11.17 -5.79
C THR A 100 2.61 10.81 -4.91
N LEU A 101 2.59 11.19 -3.62
CA LEU A 101 3.67 10.88 -2.68
C LEU A 101 3.76 9.36 -2.45
N THR A 102 2.63 8.69 -2.30
CA THR A 102 2.55 7.23 -2.12
C THR A 102 3.07 6.52 -3.36
N ALA A 103 2.67 6.97 -4.56
CA ALA A 103 3.15 6.45 -5.83
C ALA A 103 4.65 6.64 -6.00
N GLY A 104 5.17 7.83 -5.68
CA GLY A 104 6.60 8.14 -5.74
C GLY A 104 7.43 7.30 -4.77
N GLY A 105 6.97 7.17 -3.52
CA GLY A 105 7.61 6.32 -2.51
C GLY A 105 7.64 4.85 -2.92
N PHE A 106 6.53 4.34 -3.46
CA PHE A 106 6.45 2.99 -3.98
C PHE A 106 7.36 2.78 -5.20
N ALA A 107 7.44 3.75 -6.13
CA ALA A 107 8.32 3.68 -7.29
C ALA A 107 9.80 3.59 -6.88
N ILE A 108 10.23 4.36 -5.87
CA ILE A 108 11.58 4.29 -5.30
C ILE A 108 11.83 2.91 -4.67
N ALA A 109 10.88 2.41 -3.86
CA ALA A 109 10.99 1.09 -3.24
C ALA A 109 11.07 -0.03 -4.28
N ALA A 110 10.28 0.06 -5.35
CA ALA A 110 10.29 -0.88 -6.46
C ALA A 110 11.63 -0.86 -7.19
N PHE A 111 12.15 0.33 -7.50
CA PHE A 111 13.45 0.50 -8.13
C PHE A 111 14.57 -0.06 -7.25
N MET A 112 14.57 0.23 -5.95
CA MET A 112 15.53 -0.34 -5.00
C MET A 112 15.45 -1.87 -4.94
N SER A 113 14.23 -2.43 -4.97
CA SER A 113 14.04 -3.88 -4.97
C SER A 113 14.65 -4.55 -6.22
N VAL A 114 14.45 -3.96 -7.40
CA VAL A 114 15.07 -4.43 -8.65
C VAL A 114 16.58 -4.29 -8.57
N TYR A 115 17.09 -3.11 -8.17
CA TYR A 115 18.52 -2.84 -8.08
C TYR A 115 19.23 -3.82 -7.13
N LEU A 116 18.70 -4.02 -5.93
CA LEU A 116 19.32 -4.89 -4.92
C LEU A 116 19.25 -6.38 -5.28
N ASN A 117 18.24 -6.82 -6.02
CA ASN A 117 18.10 -8.22 -6.40
C ASN A 117 18.93 -8.57 -7.65
N PHE A 118 19.00 -7.67 -8.64
CA PHE A 118 19.65 -7.93 -9.92
C PHE A 118 21.11 -7.39 -9.98
N PHE A 119 21.37 -6.18 -9.50
CA PHE A 119 22.71 -5.56 -9.64
C PHE A 119 23.66 -5.93 -8.51
N ARG A 120 23.17 -6.04 -7.27
CA ARG A 120 24.02 -6.34 -6.11
C ARG A 120 24.44 -7.82 -6.03
N LYS A 121 23.69 -8.75 -6.63
CA LYS A 121 24.11 -10.16 -6.76
C LYS A 121 25.35 -10.34 -7.64
N LYS A 122 25.62 -9.40 -8.55
CA LYS A 122 26.77 -9.47 -9.48
C LYS A 122 28.13 -9.26 -8.80
N LYS A 123 28.17 -8.91 -7.51
CA LYS A 123 29.40 -8.70 -6.72
C LYS A 123 29.83 -9.90 -5.85
N ARG A 124 29.27 -11.09 -6.08
CA ARG A 124 29.79 -12.34 -5.49
C ARG A 124 30.44 -13.16 -6.60
N LYS A 125 31.58 -12.68 -7.09
CA LYS A 125 32.61 -13.53 -7.71
C LYS A 125 33.58 -13.90 -6.60
#